data_AF-A0A5S5DUB7-F1
#
_entry.id   AF-A0A5S5DUB7-F1
#
_cell.length_a   1.000
_cell.length_b   1.000
_cell.length_c   1.000
_cell.angle_alpha   90.00
_cell.angle_beta   90.00
_cell.angle_gamma   90.00
#
_symmetry.space_group_name_H-M   'P 1'
#
loop_
_entity.id
_entity.type
_entity.pdbx_description
1 polymer ?
#
loop_
_entity_poly.entity_id
_entity_poly.type
_entity_poly.pdbx_seq_one_letter_code
_entity_poly.pdbx_strand_id
1 'polypeptide(L)'
;MDEILERLKIIEQHVLDRNIIVKNVLSFNEACKFLELSQSHLYKLTSTGTIPHYKPNGKKIYFNRVELEEWLLSNRVDSQDEIEQQAADYLIKKGAVKL
;
A
#
# COMPACT_ATOMS: atom_id res chain seq x y z
N MET A 1 -40.80 10.60 4.39
CA MET A 1 -40.56 9.48 3.44
C MET A 1 -39.28 9.73 2.66
N ASP A 2 -39.07 10.95 2.15
CA ASP A 2 -37.84 11.33 1.43
C ASP A 2 -36.56 11.23 2.27
N GLU A 3 -36.61 11.61 3.56
CA GLU A 3 -35.47 11.47 4.47
C GLU A 3 -35.04 10.01 4.67
N ILE A 4 -35.98 9.07 4.67
CA ILE A 4 -35.68 7.64 4.78
C ILE A 4 -35.00 7.14 3.50
N LEU A 5 -35.48 7.57 2.33
CA LEU A 5 -34.88 7.21 1.04
C LEU A 5 -33.46 7.75 0.90
N GLU A 6 -33.22 8.98 1.37
CA GLU A 6 -31.89 9.59 1.34
C GLU A 6 -30.92 8.84 2.27
N ARG A 7 -31.35 8.50 3.49
CA ARG A 7 -30.54 7.68 4.40
C ARG A 7 -30.25 6.28 3.85
N LEU A 8 -31.19 5.68 3.12
CA LEU A 8 -30.97 4.39 2.45
C LEU A 8 -29.90 4.47 1.36
N LYS A 9 -29.90 5.53 0.54
CA LYS A 9 -28.85 5.76 -0.47
C LYS A 9 -27.47 5.89 0.15
N ILE A 10 -27.35 6.64 1.24
CA ILE A 10 -26.08 6.83 1.94
C ILE A 10 -25.56 5.49 2.48
N ILE A 11 -26.45 4.68 3.08
CA ILE A 11 -26.09 3.36 3.60
C ILE A 11 -25.65 2.42 2.47
N GLU A 12 -26.36 2.42 1.35
CA GLU A 12 -26.00 1.61 0.18
C GLU A 12 -24.60 1.97 -0.34
N GLN A 13 -24.28 3.26 -0.47
CA GLN A 13 -22.94 3.71 -0.84
C GLN A 13 -21.87 3.23 0.14
N HIS A 14 -22.09 3.40 1.45
CA HIS A 14 -21.12 2.96 2.46
C HIS A 14 -20.91 1.45 2.48
N VAL A 15 -21.94 0.66 2.20
CA VAL A 15 -21.83 -0.81 2.11
C VAL A 15 -21.04 -1.23 0.86
N LEU A 16 -21.28 -0.57 -0.27
CA LEU A 16 -20.54 -0.82 -1.51
C LEU A 16 -19.05 -0.46 -1.37
N ASP A 17 -18.73 0.65 -0.68
CA ASP A 17 -17.36 1.04 -0.39
C ASP A 17 -16.64 0.04 0.52
N ARG A 18 -17.33 -0.53 1.53
CA ARG A 18 -16.77 -1.58 2.39
C ARG A 18 -16.42 -2.86 1.63
N ASN A 19 -17.12 -3.19 0.55
CA ASN A 19 -16.80 -4.38 -0.23
C ASN A 19 -15.41 -4.29 -0.88
N ILE A 20 -14.88 -3.08 -1.09
CA ILE A 20 -13.48 -2.90 -1.49
C ILE A 20 -12.57 -3.26 -0.31
N ILE A 21 -12.89 -2.82 0.91
CA ILE A 21 -12.08 -3.00 2.14
C ILE A 21 -11.96 -4.47 2.59
N VAL A 22 -12.81 -5.40 2.15
CA VAL A 22 -12.73 -6.81 2.58
C VAL A 22 -12.04 -7.73 1.56
N LYS A 23 -11.90 -7.31 0.30
CA LYS A 23 -11.30 -8.17 -0.74
C LYS A 23 -9.78 -8.30 -0.59
N ASN A 24 -9.31 -9.55 -0.51
CA ASN A 24 -7.88 -9.86 -0.58
C ASN A 24 -7.29 -9.70 -1.99
N VAL A 25 -8.13 -9.82 -3.02
CA VAL A 25 -7.70 -9.65 -4.42
C VAL A 25 -8.34 -8.40 -5.00
N LEU A 26 -7.50 -7.47 -5.43
CA LEU A 26 -7.90 -6.21 -6.03
C LEU A 26 -7.70 -6.27 -7.55
N SER A 27 -8.69 -5.77 -8.29
CA SER A 27 -8.52 -5.41 -9.70
C SER A 27 -7.65 -4.16 -9.84
N PHE A 28 -7.22 -3.85 -11.06
CA PHE A 28 -6.44 -2.63 -11.35
C PHE A 28 -7.07 -1.34 -10.83
N ASN A 29 -8.38 -1.15 -11.01
CA ASN A 29 -9.07 0.04 -10.54
C ASN A 29 -9.22 0.08 -9.02
N GLU A 30 -9.45 -1.08 -8.38
CA GLU A 30 -9.48 -1.18 -6.91
C GLU A 30 -8.08 -0.88 -6.32
N ALA A 31 -7.01 -1.38 -6.94
CA ALA A 31 -5.64 -1.08 -6.54
C ALA A 31 -5.27 0.40 -6.73
N CYS A 32 -5.72 1.06 -7.80
CA CYS A 32 -5.53 2.51 -7.97
C CYS A 32 -6.14 3.29 -6.80
N LYS A 33 -7.35 2.91 -6.38
CA LYS A 33 -8.02 3.54 -5.23
C LYS A 33 -7.31 3.22 -3.92
N PHE A 34 -6.92 1.96 -3.72
CA PHE A 34 -6.24 1.50 -2.50
C PHE A 34 -4.88 2.16 -2.29
N LEU A 35 -4.11 2.34 -3.37
CA LEU A 35 -2.78 2.96 -3.33
C LEU A 35 -2.81 4.48 -3.50
N GLU A 36 -3.99 5.07 -3.71
CA GLU A 36 -4.17 6.49 -4.03
C GLU A 36 -3.33 6.95 -5.24
N LEU A 37 -3.18 6.09 -6.24
CA LEU A 37 -2.38 6.36 -7.45
C LEU A 37 -3.26 6.59 -8.67
N SER A 38 -2.76 7.43 -9.58
CA SER A 38 -3.35 7.53 -10.93
C SER A 38 -3.15 6.22 -11.70
N GLN A 39 -4.08 5.92 -12.60
CA GLN A 39 -3.98 4.74 -13.46
C GLN A 39 -2.66 4.69 -14.24
N SER A 40 -2.21 5.82 -14.78
CA SER A 40 -0.94 5.90 -15.52
C SER A 40 0.25 5.55 -14.64
N HIS A 41 0.24 5.99 -13.37
CA HIS A 41 1.32 5.68 -12.44
C HIS A 41 1.32 4.18 -12.08
N LEU A 42 0.16 3.60 -11.75
CA LEU A 42 0.07 2.18 -11.47
C LEU A 42 0.43 1.33 -12.71
N TYR A 43 0.05 1.76 -13.92
CA TYR A 43 0.48 1.11 -15.15
C TYR A 43 1.99 1.11 -15.30
N LYS A 44 2.65 2.25 -15.07
CA LYS A 44 4.11 2.34 -15.08
C LYS A 44 4.71 1.31 -14.12
N LEU A 45 4.30 1.30 -12.85
CA LEU A 45 4.80 0.37 -11.83
C LEU A 45 4.62 -1.10 -12.21
N THR A 46 3.47 -1.47 -12.77
CA THR A 46 3.22 -2.86 -13.22
C THR A 46 4.01 -3.23 -14.46
N SER A 47 4.26 -2.28 -15.36
CA SER A 47 5.04 -2.50 -16.59
C SER A 47 6.54 -2.61 -16.32
N THR A 48 7.05 -1.88 -15.31
CA THR A 48 8.45 -1.94 -14.87
C THR A 48 8.72 -3.06 -13.88
N GLY A 49 7.68 -3.79 -13.46
CA GLY A 49 7.79 -4.88 -12.49
C GLY A 49 8.15 -4.42 -11.07
N THR A 50 7.93 -3.13 -10.75
CA THR A 50 8.31 -2.54 -9.46
C THR A 50 7.33 -2.85 -8.34
N ILE A 51 6.06 -3.12 -8.70
CA ILE A 51 4.98 -3.46 -7.76
C ILE A 51 4.57 -4.94 -7.94
N PRO A 52 4.34 -5.70 -6.85
CA PRO A 52 3.84 -7.08 -6.95
C PRO A 52 2.47 -7.11 -7.62
N HIS A 53 2.32 -7.94 -8.65
CA HIS A 53 1.08 -8.05 -9.42
C HIS A 53 0.96 -9.40 -10.14
N TYR A 54 -0.28 -9.77 -10.46
CA TYR A 54 -0.64 -11.05 -11.06
C TYR A 54 -1.37 -10.86 -12.40
N LYS A 55 -1.02 -11.68 -13.41
CA LYS A 55 -1.60 -11.64 -14.76
C LYS A 55 -2.01 -13.04 -15.25
N PRO A 56 -2.97 -13.73 -14.59
CA PRO A 56 -3.27 -15.15 -14.84
C PRO A 56 -3.66 -15.46 -16.30
N ASN A 57 -4.31 -14.51 -16.99
CA ASN A 57 -4.75 -14.67 -18.38
C ASN A 57 -4.14 -13.61 -19.32
N GLY A 58 -3.08 -12.91 -18.89
CA GLY A 58 -2.40 -11.85 -19.66
C GLY A 58 -3.18 -10.54 -19.93
N LYS A 59 -4.52 -10.57 -19.92
CA LYS A 59 -5.37 -9.39 -20.23
C LYS A 59 -5.69 -8.49 -19.03
N LYS A 60 -5.82 -9.07 -17.83
CA LYS A 60 -6.17 -8.34 -16.59
C LYS A 60 -5.03 -8.44 -15.59
N ILE A 61 -4.85 -7.36 -14.85
CA ILE A 61 -3.89 -7.27 -13.74
C ILE A 61 -4.68 -7.31 -12.43
N TYR A 62 -4.22 -8.17 -11.52
CA TYR A 62 -4.74 -8.32 -10.18
C TYR A 62 -3.62 -8.12 -9.15
N PHE A 63 -4.01 -7.78 -7.94
CA PHE A 63 -3.11 -7.51 -6.84
C PHE A 63 -3.59 -8.23 -5.59
N ASN A 64 -2.66 -8.79 -4.83
CA ASN A 64 -2.93 -9.27 -3.48
C ASN A 64 -2.77 -8.08 -2.53
N ARG A 65 -3.79 -7.81 -1.70
CA ARG A 65 -3.75 -6.71 -0.74
C ARG A 65 -2.57 -6.82 0.22
N VAL A 66 -2.35 -8.00 0.81
CA VAL A 66 -1.33 -8.16 1.87
C VAL A 66 0.06 -7.87 1.30
N GLU A 67 0.34 -8.36 0.09
CA GLU A 67 1.59 -8.06 -0.61
C GLU A 67 1.72 -6.57 -0.96
N LEU A 68 0.62 -5.88 -1.26
CA LEU A 68 0.64 -4.43 -1.47
C LEU A 68 0.93 -3.67 -0.17
N GLU A 69 0.36 -4.09 0.95
CA GLU A 69 0.64 -3.51 2.27
C GLU A 69 2.11 -3.70 2.66
N GLU A 70 2.65 -4.90 2.48
CA GLU A 70 4.07 -5.18 2.69
C GLU A 70 4.95 -4.35 1.75
N TRP A 71 4.56 -4.23 0.48
CA TRP A 71 5.29 -3.41 -0.49
C TRP A 71 5.28 -1.92 -0.11
N LEU A 72 4.17 -1.39 0.37
CA LEU A 72 4.08 0.00 0.87
C LEU A 72 5.03 0.26 2.04
N LEU A 73 5.27 -0.75 2.88
CA LEU A 73 6.16 -0.67 4.04
C LEU A 73 7.61 -1.08 3.74
N SER A 74 7.90 -1.55 2.53
CA SER A 74 9.20 -2.16 2.17
C SER A 74 10.38 -1.19 2.13
N ASN A 75 10.14 0.10 1.83
CA ASN A 75 11.17 1.13 1.77
C ASN A 75 11.13 2.05 2.98
N ARG A 76 11.22 1.45 4.18
CA ARG A 76 11.32 2.20 5.42
C ARG A 76 12.57 3.10 5.39
N VAL A 77 12.39 4.37 5.73
CA VAL A 77 13.48 5.31 5.95
C VAL A 77 13.70 5.41 7.45
N ASP A 78 14.95 5.21 7.88
CA ASP A 78 15.32 5.33 9.28
C ASP A 78 15.15 6.78 9.75
N SER A 79 14.70 6.94 11.00
CA SER A 79 14.65 8.23 11.65
C SER A 79 16.05 8.75 11.97
N GLN A 80 16.16 10.06 12.19
CA GLN A 80 17.43 10.68 12.57
C GLN A 80 18.02 10.05 13.84
N ASP A 81 17.18 9.76 14.85
CA ASP A 81 17.59 9.10 16.09
C ASP A 81 18.14 7.70 15.83
N GLU A 82 17.51 6.93 14.93
CA GLU A 82 17.98 5.60 14.55
C GLU A 82 19.32 5.66 13.82
N ILE A 83 19.50 6.64 12.93
CA ILE A 83 20.77 6.87 12.23
C ILE A 83 21.88 7.25 13.24
N GLU A 84 21.57 8.12 14.20
CA GLU A 84 22.51 8.53 15.25
C GLU A 84 22.91 7.36 16.14
N GLN A 85 21.93 6.53 16.53
CA GLN A 85 22.19 5.32 17.30
C GLN A 85 23.07 4.33 16.53
N GLN A 86 22.77 4.08 15.24
CA GLN A 86 23.60 3.23 14.39
C GLN A 86 25.04 3.75 14.28
N ALA A 87 25.23 5.07 14.18
CA ALA A 87 26.55 5.70 14.15
C ALA A 87 27.30 5.52 15.48
N ALA A 88 26.61 5.72 16.62
CA ALA A 88 27.17 5.51 17.95
C ALA A 88 27.59 4.04 18.15
N ASP A 89 26.72 3.09 17.79
CA ASP A 89 26.97 1.65 17.88
C ASP A 89 28.18 1.24 17.02
N TYR A 90 28.30 1.82 15.81
CA TYR A 90 29.45 1.59 14.94
C TYR A 90 30.77 2.07 15.56
N LEU A 91 30.79 3.25 16.18
CA LEU A 91 31.98 3.81 16.84
C LEU A 91 32.41 2.97 18.06
N ILE A 92 31.45 2.51 18.86
CA ILE A 92 31.68 1.61 20.00
C ILE A 92 32.28 0.29 19.50
N LYS A 93 31.67 -0.33 18.47
CA LYS A 93 32.13 -1.60 17.89
C LYS A 93 33.54 -1.53 17.30
N LYS A 94 33.95 -0.36 16.78
CA LYS A 94 35.29 -0.16 16.20
C LYS A 94 36.37 0.19 17.25
N GLY A 95 36.01 0.25 18.54
CA GLY A 95 36.95 0.52 19.63
C GLY A 95 37.48 1.96 19.67
N ALA A 96 36.82 2.89 18.97
CA ALA A 96 37.22 4.30 18.93
C ALA A 96 36.85 5.06 20.22
N VAL A 97 35.97 4.49 21.06
CA VAL A 97 35.61 5.03 22.37
C VAL A 97 35.74 3.92 23.41
N LYS A 98 36.79 3.99 24.23
CA LYS A 98 36.81 3.31 25.53
C LYS A 98 36.22 4.27 26.56
N LEU A 99 35.26 3.78 27.34
CA LEU A 99 34.81 4.40 28.58
C LEU A 99 36.00 4.62 29.54
#